data_AF-A0A948PSU7-F1
#
_entry.id   AF-A0A948PSU7-F1
#
_cell.length_a   1.000
_cell.length_b   1.000
_cell.length_c   1.000
_cell.angle_alpha   90.00
_cell.angle_beta   90.00
_cell.angle_gamma   90.00
#
_symmetry.space_group_name_H-M   'P 1'
#
loop_
_entity.id
_entity.type
_entity.pdbx_description
1 polymer ?
#
loop_
_entity_poly.entity_id
_entity_poly.type
_entity_poly.pdbx_seq_one_letter_code
_entity_poly.pdbx_strand_id
1 'polypeptide(L)'
;MRLEISKLAKLLRISEEVLLGLEKKMENVSGKKGVIEKIVQENEEKINQKLKELNLTRESRAEEVYQALIRKTEETDRVLIKHFHELDLSVVTGCRSLINSVKELTGNLTNYYLKESKARELLKLNPPKQIMASLGYGNDVDKMLEKEDTFEIFCALRFAEDSKWLNSVFFKPYKDLKKDDFEEREIKVIVLSEKWTGIGKKFLGKKLHHMSHLKEMGIVFVIPLIEQNPGEVLYLFFMSLHYIYEVDWHARLFETYRQEPNFAEKIIGALKVETTIDPLVDDEKMSWRLIPAYLAKNNPDDPRLFEPHINPEDWHYNRTVLAIQRFANRFPEAGLDFWSGLNVVGDYFQTKNSEEEFISFDLFDNGISFLGKSDFNSRQLYHQQEALWNKIFVEYMGEEKTDKLMMDNLSKGMVTL
;
A
#
# COMPACT_ATOMS: atom_id res chain seq x y z
N MET A 1 10.64 -24.78 25.67
CA MET A 1 10.32 -24.04 24.45
C MET A 1 9.40 -22.90 24.87
N ARG A 2 9.70 -21.64 24.52
CA ARG A 2 8.93 -20.47 24.98
C ARG A 2 7.58 -20.43 24.24
N LEU A 3 6.47 -20.24 24.94
CA LEU A 3 5.12 -20.26 24.37
C LEU A 3 4.95 -19.16 23.31
N GLU A 4 5.62 -18.04 23.52
CA GLU A 4 5.64 -16.86 22.68
C GLU A 4 6.29 -17.12 21.32
N ILE A 5 7.36 -17.91 21.28
CA ILE A 5 8.02 -18.33 20.02
C ILE A 5 7.05 -19.17 19.19
N SER A 6 6.41 -20.15 19.82
CA SER A 6 5.45 -21.01 19.14
C SER A 6 4.27 -20.22 18.58
N LYS A 7 3.75 -19.26 19.37
CA LYS A 7 2.66 -18.39 18.95
C LYS A 7 3.04 -17.49 17.78
N LEU A 8 4.16 -16.77 17.87
CA LEU A 8 4.59 -15.86 16.80
C LEU A 8 4.98 -16.62 15.52
N ALA A 9 5.64 -17.77 15.63
CA ALA A 9 5.95 -18.62 14.48
C ALA A 9 4.69 -19.07 13.74
N LYS A 10 3.62 -19.43 14.48
CA LYS A 10 2.31 -19.75 13.92
C LYS A 10 1.69 -18.56 13.18
N LEU A 11 1.71 -17.37 13.76
CA LEU A 11 1.19 -16.13 13.12
C LEU A 11 1.94 -15.80 11.82
N LEU A 12 3.25 -16.00 11.79
CA LEU A 12 4.11 -15.78 10.62
C LEU A 12 4.11 -16.95 9.63
N ARG A 13 3.45 -18.08 9.96
CA ARG A 13 3.44 -19.32 9.17
C ARG A 13 4.85 -19.90 8.92
N ILE A 14 5.75 -19.78 9.89
CA ILE A 14 7.14 -20.30 9.83
C ILE A 14 7.39 -21.36 10.91
N SER A 15 8.52 -22.06 10.82
CA SER A 15 8.97 -22.94 11.90
C SER A 15 9.54 -22.14 13.07
N GLU A 16 9.45 -22.69 14.27
CA GLU A 16 10.04 -22.09 15.47
C GLU A 16 11.55 -21.93 15.36
N GLU A 17 12.23 -22.81 14.61
CA GLU A 17 13.67 -22.75 14.37
C GLU A 17 14.10 -21.48 13.60
N VAL A 18 13.32 -21.09 12.58
CA VAL A 18 13.58 -19.85 11.82
C VAL A 18 13.48 -18.65 12.77
N LEU A 19 12.46 -18.63 13.62
CA LEU A 19 12.23 -17.53 14.55
C LEU A 19 13.30 -17.44 15.65
N LEU A 20 13.72 -18.58 16.22
CA LEU A 20 14.82 -18.64 17.20
C LEU A 20 16.16 -18.19 16.59
N GLY A 21 16.41 -18.59 15.33
CA GLY A 21 17.59 -18.16 14.59
C GLY A 21 17.60 -16.64 14.37
N LEU A 22 16.46 -16.08 13.93
CA LEU A 22 16.26 -14.65 13.77
C LEU A 22 16.49 -13.91 15.09
N GLU A 23 15.85 -14.33 16.18
CA GLU A 23 15.97 -13.69 17.49
C GLU A 23 17.44 -13.63 17.91
N LYS A 24 18.13 -14.78 17.93
CA LYS A 24 19.54 -14.84 18.33
C LYS A 24 20.42 -13.90 17.50
N LYS A 25 20.25 -13.89 16.17
CA LYS A 25 21.05 -13.02 15.29
C LYS A 25 20.72 -11.54 15.52
N MET A 26 19.44 -11.19 15.68
CA MET A 26 19.01 -9.81 15.90
C MET A 26 19.35 -9.28 17.30
N GLU A 27 19.34 -10.12 18.34
CA GLU A 27 19.84 -9.74 19.67
C GLU A 27 21.33 -9.37 19.60
N ASN A 28 22.14 -10.13 18.84
CA ASN A 28 23.56 -9.82 18.64
C ASN A 28 23.77 -8.52 17.86
N VAL A 29 22.96 -8.26 16.83
CA VAL A 29 23.04 -7.05 15.99
C VAL A 29 22.61 -5.79 16.74
N SER A 30 21.51 -5.88 17.49
CA SER A 30 20.84 -4.70 18.07
C SER A 30 21.11 -4.48 19.56
N GLY A 31 21.53 -5.53 20.28
CA GLY A 31 21.61 -5.55 21.74
C GLY A 31 20.24 -5.60 22.46
N LYS A 32 19.13 -5.55 21.72
CA LYS A 32 17.77 -5.62 22.29
C LYS A 32 17.38 -7.08 22.50
N LYS A 33 16.74 -7.35 23.64
CA LYS A 33 16.26 -8.68 24.05
C LYS A 33 14.79 -8.62 24.39
N GLY A 34 14.11 -9.77 24.37
CA GLY A 34 12.71 -9.84 24.77
C GLY A 34 11.72 -9.25 23.76
N VAL A 35 12.16 -9.06 22.51
CA VAL A 35 11.35 -8.40 21.47
C VAL A 35 10.17 -9.29 21.06
N ILE A 36 10.39 -10.60 20.94
CA ILE A 36 9.33 -11.53 20.56
C ILE A 36 8.26 -11.60 21.66
N GLU A 37 8.66 -11.72 22.92
CA GLU A 37 7.74 -11.75 24.05
C GLU A 37 6.91 -10.47 24.12
N LYS A 38 7.54 -9.31 23.92
CA LYS A 38 6.85 -8.02 23.87
C LYS A 38 5.79 -7.99 22.77
N ILE A 39 6.14 -8.40 21.54
CA ILE A 39 5.20 -8.39 20.41
C ILE A 39 4.00 -9.30 20.68
N VAL A 40 4.24 -10.51 21.21
CA VAL A 40 3.16 -11.45 21.53
C VAL A 40 2.26 -10.91 22.64
N GLN A 41 2.83 -10.34 23.70
CA GLN A 41 2.05 -9.73 24.79
C GLN A 41 1.20 -8.56 24.29
N GLU A 42 1.78 -7.65 23.50
CA GLU A 42 1.03 -6.52 22.89
C GLU A 42 -0.12 -7.02 21.99
N ASN A 43 0.10 -8.09 21.23
CA ASN A 43 -0.95 -8.70 20.39
C ASN A 43 -2.09 -9.24 21.27
N GLU A 44 -1.77 -9.98 22.33
CA GLU A 44 -2.76 -10.57 23.22
C GLU A 44 -3.59 -9.54 23.97
N GLU A 45 -2.95 -8.49 24.48
CA GLU A 45 -3.60 -7.38 25.16
C GLU A 45 -4.60 -6.69 24.23
N LYS A 46 -4.18 -6.38 22.99
CA LYS A 46 -5.05 -5.73 22.01
C LYS A 46 -6.21 -6.61 21.59
N ILE A 47 -6.01 -7.89 21.32
CA ILE A 47 -7.12 -8.78 20.97
C ILE A 47 -8.13 -8.88 22.12
N ASN A 48 -7.66 -9.10 23.35
CA ASN A 48 -8.55 -9.17 24.51
C ASN A 48 -9.35 -7.89 24.70
N GLN A 49 -8.70 -6.73 24.53
CA GLN A 49 -9.35 -5.44 24.56
C GLN A 49 -10.42 -5.31 23.46
N LYS A 50 -10.08 -5.63 22.20
CA LYS A 50 -10.99 -5.44 21.05
C LYS A 50 -12.14 -6.44 21.03
N LEU A 51 -11.91 -7.69 21.43
CA LEU A 51 -13.00 -8.65 21.63
C LEU A 51 -13.98 -8.12 22.68
N LYS A 52 -13.49 -7.60 23.81
CA LYS A 52 -14.37 -7.00 24.83
C LYS A 52 -15.15 -5.80 24.30
N GLU A 53 -14.52 -4.89 23.56
CA GLU A 53 -15.18 -3.75 22.90
C GLU A 53 -16.28 -4.21 21.92
N LEU A 54 -16.08 -5.35 21.25
CA LEU A 54 -17.04 -5.98 20.33
C LEU A 54 -18.06 -6.90 21.03
N ASN A 55 -18.05 -6.99 22.37
CA ASN A 55 -18.86 -7.94 23.16
C ASN A 55 -18.63 -9.42 22.82
N LEU A 56 -17.38 -9.78 22.54
CA LEU A 56 -16.91 -11.12 22.22
C LEU A 56 -15.88 -11.61 23.26
N THR A 57 -15.52 -12.89 23.20
CA THR A 57 -14.49 -13.50 24.05
C THR A 57 -13.53 -14.33 23.20
N ARG A 58 -12.47 -14.87 23.83
CA ARG A 58 -11.53 -15.80 23.16
C ARG A 58 -12.17 -17.11 22.72
N GLU A 59 -13.32 -17.46 23.29
CA GLU A 59 -14.10 -18.65 22.92
C GLU A 59 -15.08 -18.38 21.78
N SER A 60 -15.19 -17.12 21.32
CA SER A 60 -16.00 -16.76 20.15
C SER A 60 -15.44 -17.41 18.90
N ARG A 61 -16.34 -17.80 17.99
CA ARG A 61 -15.95 -18.49 16.76
C ARG A 61 -15.31 -17.53 15.77
N ALA A 62 -14.44 -18.05 14.92
CA ALA A 62 -13.76 -17.27 13.87
C ALA A 62 -14.74 -16.46 13.01
N GLU A 63 -15.87 -17.06 12.61
CA GLU A 63 -16.90 -16.41 11.82
C GLU A 63 -17.60 -15.28 12.60
N GLU A 64 -17.78 -15.44 13.91
CA GLU A 64 -18.41 -14.42 14.76
C GLU A 64 -17.49 -13.21 14.94
N VAL A 65 -16.20 -13.44 15.17
CA VAL A 65 -15.19 -12.37 15.27
C VAL A 65 -15.09 -11.62 13.95
N TYR A 66 -14.96 -12.33 12.82
CA TYR A 66 -14.90 -11.70 11.51
C TYR A 66 -16.13 -10.86 11.20
N GLN A 67 -17.33 -11.39 11.43
CA GLN A 67 -18.56 -10.63 11.18
C GLN A 67 -18.70 -9.40 12.08
N ALA A 68 -18.18 -9.44 13.31
CA ALA A 68 -18.13 -8.26 14.17
C ALA A 68 -17.17 -7.19 13.63
N LEU A 69 -15.99 -7.59 13.13
CA LEU A 69 -15.02 -6.68 12.50
C LEU A 69 -15.57 -6.07 11.20
N ILE A 70 -16.26 -6.85 10.36
CA ILE A 70 -16.94 -6.34 9.16
C ILE A 70 -18.04 -5.34 9.52
N ARG A 71 -18.88 -5.63 10.52
CA ARG A 71 -19.89 -4.65 11.00
C ARG A 71 -19.23 -3.37 11.49
N LYS A 72 -18.13 -3.47 12.24
CA LYS A 72 -17.38 -2.29 12.69
C LYS A 72 -16.76 -1.51 11.52
N THR A 73 -16.35 -2.20 10.47
CA THR A 73 -15.85 -1.59 9.22
C THR A 73 -16.96 -0.83 8.50
N GLU A 74 -18.15 -1.43 8.38
CA GLU A 74 -19.34 -0.79 7.81
C GLU A 74 -19.74 0.46 8.61
N GLU A 75 -19.73 0.40 9.95
CA GLU A 75 -19.98 1.56 10.80
C GLU A 75 -18.96 2.67 10.53
N THR A 76 -17.68 2.32 10.42
CA THR A 76 -16.59 3.26 10.13
C THR A 76 -16.81 3.94 8.76
N ASP A 77 -17.12 3.17 7.72
CA ASP A 77 -17.40 3.68 6.37
C ASP A 77 -18.60 4.65 6.37
N ARG A 78 -19.71 4.29 7.03
CA ARG A 78 -20.91 5.15 7.14
C ARG A 78 -20.61 6.47 7.85
N VAL A 79 -19.80 6.44 8.91
CA VAL A 79 -19.42 7.65 9.63
C VAL A 79 -18.52 8.53 8.76
N LEU A 80 -17.59 7.96 8.00
CA LEU A 80 -16.77 8.72 7.05
C LEU A 80 -17.60 9.32 5.91
N ILE A 81 -18.57 8.60 5.36
CA ILE A 81 -19.52 9.13 4.37
C ILE A 81 -20.19 10.40 4.90
N LYS A 82 -20.68 10.35 6.16
CA LYS A 82 -21.31 11.51 6.80
C LYS A 82 -20.30 12.64 7.06
N HIS A 83 -19.11 12.31 7.56
CA HIS A 83 -18.06 13.30 7.85
C HIS A 83 -17.65 14.07 6.59
N PHE A 84 -17.54 13.37 5.45
CA PHE A 84 -17.19 13.97 4.18
C PHE A 84 -18.38 14.56 3.39
N HIS A 85 -19.55 14.68 4.03
CA HIS A 85 -20.77 15.27 3.49
C HIS A 85 -21.37 14.54 2.27
N GLU A 86 -21.49 13.22 2.35
CA GLU A 86 -22.14 12.38 1.32
C GLU A 86 -21.49 12.57 -0.06
N LEU A 87 -20.20 12.20 -0.14
CA LEU A 87 -19.38 12.29 -1.35
C LEU A 87 -20.11 11.73 -2.58
N ASP A 88 -20.04 12.46 -3.69
CA ASP A 88 -20.39 11.96 -5.01
C ASP A 88 -19.10 11.55 -5.75
N LEU A 89 -18.79 10.24 -5.74
CA LEU A 89 -17.59 9.72 -6.37
C LEU A 89 -17.63 9.75 -7.91
N SER A 90 -18.76 10.19 -8.51
CA SER A 90 -18.93 10.26 -9.97
C SER A 90 -18.41 11.54 -10.60
N VAL A 91 -18.13 12.57 -9.79
CA VAL A 91 -17.71 13.90 -10.26
C VAL A 91 -16.57 14.47 -9.44
N VAL A 92 -15.75 15.32 -10.07
CA VAL A 92 -14.56 15.93 -9.44
C VAL A 92 -14.92 16.69 -8.16
N THR A 93 -16.03 17.42 -8.16
CA THR A 93 -16.45 18.22 -7.01
C THR A 93 -16.89 17.38 -5.83
N GLY A 94 -17.43 16.19 -6.08
CA GLY A 94 -17.97 15.32 -5.05
C GLY A 94 -16.88 14.66 -4.20
N CYS A 95 -15.67 14.47 -4.73
CA CYS A 95 -14.51 13.96 -3.98
C CYS A 95 -13.75 15.03 -3.16
N ARG A 96 -14.10 16.32 -3.30
CA ARG A 96 -13.25 17.43 -2.86
C ARG A 96 -12.96 17.44 -1.35
N SER A 97 -13.96 17.16 -0.51
CA SER A 97 -13.80 17.17 0.95
C SER A 97 -12.78 16.13 1.40
N LEU A 98 -12.89 14.89 0.91
CA LEU A 98 -11.94 13.82 1.22
C LEU A 98 -10.53 14.16 0.73
N ILE A 99 -10.38 14.61 -0.52
CA ILE A 99 -9.05 14.95 -1.06
C ILE A 99 -8.40 16.08 -0.27
N ASN A 100 -9.16 17.09 0.16
CA ASN A 100 -8.65 18.18 0.99
C ASN A 100 -8.20 17.67 2.37
N SER A 101 -9.00 16.82 3.01
CA SER A 101 -8.64 16.24 4.31
C SER A 101 -7.37 15.37 4.21
N VAL A 102 -7.23 14.59 3.14
CA VAL A 102 -6.03 13.79 2.89
C VAL A 102 -4.79 14.67 2.70
N LYS A 103 -4.91 15.77 1.93
CA LYS A 103 -3.82 16.76 1.79
C LYS A 103 -3.47 17.43 3.11
N GLU A 104 -4.45 17.77 3.93
CA GLU A 104 -4.21 18.36 5.25
C GLU A 104 -3.48 17.39 6.19
N LEU A 105 -3.85 16.10 6.17
CA LEU A 105 -3.22 15.07 7.01
C LEU A 105 -1.78 14.74 6.62
N THR A 106 -1.46 14.89 5.33
CA THR A 106 -0.15 14.57 4.76
C THR A 106 0.76 15.80 4.69
N GLY A 107 0.18 17.00 4.68
CA GLY A 107 0.89 18.26 4.52
C GLY A 107 1.37 18.49 3.08
N ASN A 108 2.15 19.55 2.88
CA ASN A 108 2.72 19.86 1.58
C ASN A 108 4.00 19.05 1.34
N LEU A 109 3.86 17.89 0.70
CA LEU A 109 4.98 17.05 0.30
C LEU A 109 5.50 17.50 -1.07
N THR A 110 6.54 18.35 -1.04
CA THR A 110 7.28 18.80 -2.23
C THR A 110 8.53 17.95 -2.40
N ASN A 111 8.65 17.27 -3.54
CA ASN A 111 9.81 16.43 -3.86
C ASN A 111 10.10 16.43 -5.37
N TYR A 112 11.00 15.55 -5.78
CA TYR A 112 11.57 15.43 -7.11
C TYR A 112 10.75 14.51 -8.03
N TYR A 113 10.12 15.10 -9.05
CA TYR A 113 9.19 14.43 -9.96
C TYR A 113 9.45 14.77 -11.43
N LEU A 114 9.05 13.91 -12.36
CA LEU A 114 9.17 14.12 -13.80
C LEU A 114 8.42 15.39 -14.22
N LYS A 115 9.09 16.22 -15.03
CA LYS A 115 8.54 17.46 -15.58
C LYS A 115 7.39 17.19 -16.54
N GLU A 116 6.41 18.09 -16.55
CA GLU A 116 5.32 18.05 -17.55
C GLU A 116 5.88 18.12 -18.98
N SER A 117 6.91 18.94 -19.22
CA SER A 117 7.53 19.07 -20.54
C SER A 117 8.13 17.76 -21.03
N LYS A 118 8.78 16.99 -20.15
CA LYS A 118 9.29 15.66 -20.50
C LYS A 118 8.14 14.67 -20.70
N ALA A 119 7.09 14.71 -19.88
CA ALA A 119 5.91 13.88 -20.09
C ALA A 119 5.27 14.14 -21.47
N ARG A 120 5.16 15.41 -21.90
CA ARG A 120 4.72 15.78 -23.25
C ARG A 120 5.64 15.24 -24.34
N GLU A 121 6.96 15.33 -24.17
CA GLU A 121 7.94 14.75 -25.10
C GLU A 121 7.74 13.24 -25.27
N LEU A 122 7.55 12.51 -24.16
CA LEU A 122 7.30 11.06 -24.17
C LEU A 122 6.00 10.71 -24.90
N LEU A 123 4.92 11.47 -24.66
CA LEU A 123 3.64 11.31 -25.37
C LEU A 123 3.77 11.60 -26.87
N LYS A 124 4.58 12.58 -27.28
CA LYS A 124 4.84 12.83 -28.71
C LYS A 124 5.66 11.72 -29.36
N LEU A 125 6.66 11.20 -28.62
CA LEU A 125 7.54 10.14 -29.11
C LEU A 125 6.77 8.83 -29.32
N ASN A 126 5.85 8.50 -28.40
CA ASN A 126 5.01 7.31 -28.47
C ASN A 126 3.53 7.67 -28.22
N PRO A 127 2.81 8.19 -29.23
CA PRO A 127 1.43 8.64 -29.05
C PRO A 127 0.47 7.54 -28.59
N PRO A 128 -0.36 7.79 -27.56
CA PRO A 128 -1.30 6.80 -27.03
C PRO A 128 -2.54 6.68 -27.92
N LYS A 129 -2.50 5.70 -28.83
CA LYS A 129 -3.49 5.57 -29.91
C LYS A 129 -4.92 5.33 -29.43
N GLN A 130 -5.12 4.56 -28.35
CA GLN A 130 -6.45 4.28 -27.83
C GLN A 130 -7.04 5.50 -27.13
N ILE A 131 -6.23 6.24 -26.37
CA ILE A 131 -6.64 7.52 -25.77
C ILE A 131 -7.03 8.51 -26.88
N MET A 132 -6.17 8.71 -27.88
CA MET A 132 -6.41 9.64 -28.99
C MET A 132 -7.67 9.27 -29.78
N ALA A 133 -7.89 7.98 -30.05
CA ALA A 133 -9.09 7.51 -30.73
C ALA A 133 -10.35 7.76 -29.88
N SER A 134 -10.29 7.48 -28.57
CA SER A 134 -11.43 7.66 -27.67
C SER A 134 -11.81 9.12 -27.46
N LEU A 135 -10.84 10.04 -27.54
CA LEU A 135 -11.06 11.48 -27.40
C LEU A 135 -11.29 12.21 -28.75
N GLY A 136 -11.20 11.49 -29.88
CA GLY A 136 -11.49 12.07 -31.19
C GLY A 136 -10.35 12.89 -31.81
N TYR A 137 -9.09 12.63 -31.44
CA TYR A 137 -7.91 13.32 -31.98
C TYR A 137 -7.27 12.61 -33.18
N GLY A 138 -7.72 11.40 -33.53
CA GLY A 138 -7.18 10.65 -34.66
C GLY A 138 -5.70 10.34 -34.47
N ASN A 139 -4.84 10.85 -35.37
CA ASN A 139 -3.37 10.71 -35.29
C ASN A 139 -2.65 12.01 -34.89
N ASP A 140 -3.40 13.07 -34.53
CA ASP A 140 -2.86 14.39 -34.25
C ASP A 140 -2.55 14.54 -32.74
N VAL A 141 -1.35 14.12 -32.34
CA VAL A 141 -0.91 14.16 -30.94
C VAL A 141 -0.69 15.58 -30.45
N ASP A 142 -0.25 16.50 -31.32
CA ASP A 142 -0.01 17.89 -30.95
C ASP A 142 -1.33 18.58 -30.59
N LYS A 143 -2.38 18.40 -31.40
CA LYS A 143 -3.71 18.91 -31.09
C LYS A 143 -4.29 18.35 -29.79
N MET A 144 -4.02 17.08 -29.47
CA MET A 144 -4.41 16.50 -28.19
C MET A 144 -3.67 17.19 -27.02
N LEU A 145 -2.34 17.32 -27.12
CA LEU A 145 -1.52 17.94 -26.06
C LEU A 145 -1.76 19.45 -25.89
N GLU A 146 -2.32 20.13 -26.90
CA GLU A 146 -2.77 21.51 -26.80
C GLU A 146 -4.10 21.67 -26.05
N LYS A 147 -4.98 20.65 -26.12
CA LYS A 147 -6.35 20.74 -25.60
C LYS A 147 -6.59 19.96 -24.31
N GLU A 148 -5.80 18.93 -24.05
CA GLU A 148 -5.98 18.01 -22.94
C GLU A 148 -4.92 18.24 -21.85
N ASP A 149 -5.31 17.99 -20.60
CA ASP A 149 -4.39 18.01 -19.46
C ASP A 149 -3.38 16.85 -19.58
N THR A 150 -2.09 17.18 -19.60
CA THR A 150 -1.02 16.19 -19.78
C THR A 150 -0.99 15.17 -18.66
N PHE A 151 -1.27 15.57 -17.42
CA PHE A 151 -1.28 14.67 -16.27
C PHE A 151 -2.46 13.70 -16.33
N GLU A 152 -3.65 14.16 -16.72
CA GLU A 152 -4.80 13.26 -16.93
C GLU A 152 -4.50 12.22 -18.03
N ILE A 153 -3.88 12.62 -19.14
CA ILE A 153 -3.49 11.69 -20.22
C ILE A 153 -2.52 10.64 -19.67
N PHE A 154 -1.51 11.06 -18.89
CA PHE A 154 -0.53 10.16 -18.30
C PHE A 154 -1.17 9.18 -17.31
N CYS A 155 -2.12 9.63 -16.49
CA CYS A 155 -2.94 8.76 -15.63
C CYS A 155 -3.73 7.74 -16.46
N ALA A 156 -4.35 8.20 -17.55
CA ALA A 156 -5.16 7.38 -18.43
C ALA A 156 -4.38 6.26 -19.12
N LEU A 157 -3.06 6.42 -19.33
CA LEU A 157 -2.20 5.35 -19.86
C LEU A 157 -2.37 4.04 -19.06
N ARG A 158 -2.52 4.12 -17.73
CA ARG A 158 -2.63 2.96 -16.83
C ARG A 158 -3.83 2.04 -17.11
N PHE A 159 -4.86 2.57 -17.77
CA PHE A 159 -6.11 1.85 -17.96
C PHE A 159 -6.66 1.89 -19.38
N ALA A 160 -6.20 2.82 -20.22
CA ALA A 160 -6.66 2.97 -21.60
C ALA A 160 -5.79 2.22 -22.61
N GLU A 161 -4.50 2.01 -22.32
CA GLU A 161 -3.55 1.42 -23.25
C GLU A 161 -3.20 -0.04 -22.92
N ASP A 162 -2.73 -0.77 -23.93
CA ASP A 162 -2.31 -2.16 -23.78
C ASP A 162 -1.03 -2.27 -22.94
N SER A 163 -1.01 -3.22 -21.98
CA SER A 163 0.12 -3.42 -21.08
C SER A 163 1.41 -3.80 -21.81
N LYS A 164 1.32 -4.60 -22.89
CA LYS A 164 2.51 -4.97 -23.66
C LYS A 164 3.07 -3.76 -24.42
N TRP A 165 2.22 -2.93 -25.00
CA TRP A 165 2.61 -1.66 -25.62
C TRP A 165 3.25 -0.69 -24.61
N LEU A 166 2.64 -0.50 -23.44
CA LEU A 166 3.18 0.36 -22.39
C LEU A 166 4.61 -0.05 -22.02
N ASN A 167 4.80 -1.33 -21.69
CA ASN A 167 6.09 -1.84 -21.24
C ASN A 167 7.15 -1.92 -22.34
N SER A 168 6.76 -2.25 -23.58
CA SER A 168 7.71 -2.51 -24.66
C SER A 168 8.00 -1.29 -25.54
N VAL A 169 7.10 -0.32 -25.55
CA VAL A 169 7.14 0.85 -26.45
C VAL A 169 7.15 2.14 -25.64
N PHE A 170 6.10 2.40 -24.86
CA PHE A 170 5.94 3.71 -24.20
C PHE A 170 7.02 3.99 -23.15
N PHE A 171 7.34 2.99 -22.30
CA PHE A 171 8.36 3.14 -21.25
C PHE A 171 9.78 2.90 -21.74
N LYS A 172 9.99 2.44 -22.98
CA LYS A 172 11.34 2.20 -23.53
C LYS A 172 12.25 3.44 -23.47
N PRO A 173 11.78 4.68 -23.76
CA PRO A 173 12.58 5.89 -23.65
C PRO A 173 12.92 6.30 -22.21
N TYR A 174 12.34 5.65 -21.17
CA TYR A 174 12.71 5.97 -19.78
C TYR A 174 14.20 5.70 -19.51
N LYS A 175 14.84 4.82 -20.29
CA LYS A 175 16.28 4.54 -20.22
C LYS A 175 17.15 5.77 -20.53
N ASP A 176 16.57 6.77 -21.20
CA ASP A 176 17.25 7.99 -21.63
C ASP A 176 16.94 9.17 -20.71
N LEU A 177 16.20 8.94 -19.59
CA LEU A 177 15.89 9.97 -18.60
C LEU A 177 17.16 10.49 -17.92
N LYS A 178 17.17 11.80 -17.73
CA LYS A 178 18.24 12.55 -17.07
C LYS A 178 17.69 13.18 -15.81
N LYS A 179 18.59 13.48 -14.87
CA LYS A 179 18.26 14.26 -13.68
C LYS A 179 17.53 15.57 -14.02
N ASP A 180 17.97 16.27 -15.06
CA ASP A 180 17.37 17.56 -15.43
C ASP A 180 15.97 17.42 -16.08
N ASP A 181 15.49 16.20 -16.30
CA ASP A 181 14.10 15.94 -16.73
C ASP A 181 13.10 15.98 -15.57
N PHE A 182 13.59 16.10 -14.33
CA PHE A 182 12.80 16.17 -13.11
C PHE A 182 12.83 17.57 -12.50
N GLU A 183 11.83 17.89 -11.68
CA GLU A 183 11.64 19.16 -10.99
C GLU A 183 11.12 18.94 -9.57
N GLU A 184 11.40 19.91 -8.69
CA GLU A 184 10.77 19.96 -7.38
C GLU A 184 9.34 20.50 -7.52
N ARG A 185 8.35 19.74 -7.05
CA ARG A 185 6.95 20.17 -6.98
C ARG A 185 6.17 19.36 -5.96
N GLU A 186 4.98 19.86 -5.62
CA GLU A 186 4.04 19.12 -4.77
C GLU A 186 3.45 17.89 -5.48
N ILE A 187 3.09 16.88 -4.69
CA ILE A 187 2.28 15.75 -5.14
C ILE A 187 0.92 16.26 -5.64
N LYS A 188 0.52 15.80 -6.82
CA LYS A 188 -0.79 16.08 -7.39
C LYS A 188 -1.76 14.97 -7.04
N VAL A 189 -2.80 15.30 -6.28
CA VAL A 189 -3.96 14.42 -6.08
C VAL A 189 -5.05 14.85 -7.06
N ILE A 190 -5.33 14.02 -8.07
CA ILE A 190 -6.17 14.35 -9.22
C ILE A 190 -7.41 13.45 -9.25
N VAL A 191 -8.60 14.04 -9.25
CA VAL A 191 -9.82 13.31 -9.64
C VAL A 191 -9.97 13.53 -11.14
N LEU A 192 -9.93 12.47 -11.92
CA LEU A 192 -10.02 12.57 -13.38
C LEU A 192 -11.40 13.12 -13.77
N SER A 193 -11.46 13.94 -14.81
CA SER A 193 -12.73 14.42 -15.37
C SER A 193 -13.63 13.29 -15.90
N GLU A 194 -14.93 13.54 -15.96
CA GLU A 194 -15.96 12.54 -16.28
C GLU A 194 -15.83 11.97 -17.70
N LYS A 195 -15.08 12.64 -18.58
CA LYS A 195 -14.73 12.12 -19.92
C LYS A 195 -13.99 10.79 -19.86
N TRP A 196 -13.26 10.54 -18.76
CA TRP A 196 -12.52 9.31 -18.55
C TRP A 196 -13.39 8.15 -18.03
N THR A 197 -14.59 8.42 -17.53
CA THR A 197 -15.47 7.42 -16.92
C THR A 197 -15.80 6.26 -17.86
N GLY A 198 -16.06 6.55 -19.15
CA GLY A 198 -16.35 5.53 -20.16
C GLY A 198 -15.17 4.57 -20.41
N ILE A 199 -13.95 5.13 -20.51
CA ILE A 199 -12.73 4.35 -20.70
C ILE A 199 -12.38 3.60 -19.40
N GLY A 200 -12.48 4.29 -18.27
CA GLY A 200 -12.23 3.79 -16.93
C GLY A 200 -13.12 2.60 -16.56
N LYS A 201 -14.41 2.58 -16.98
CA LYS A 201 -15.33 1.48 -16.70
C LYS A 201 -14.80 0.11 -17.16
N LYS A 202 -14.06 0.04 -18.28
CA LYS A 202 -13.44 -1.21 -18.77
C LYS A 202 -12.34 -1.72 -17.83
N PHE A 203 -11.65 -0.80 -17.16
CA PHE A 203 -10.61 -1.11 -16.17
C PHE A 203 -11.21 -1.46 -14.81
N LEU A 204 -12.21 -0.70 -14.36
CA LEU A 204 -12.95 -0.93 -13.12
C LEU A 204 -13.67 -2.28 -13.13
N GLY A 205 -14.28 -2.69 -14.25
CA GLY A 205 -14.98 -3.97 -14.33
C GLY A 205 -14.13 -5.21 -14.06
N LYS A 206 -12.80 -5.07 -13.99
CA LYS A 206 -11.86 -6.14 -13.64
C LYS A 206 -11.18 -5.95 -12.28
N LYS A 207 -11.30 -4.78 -11.64
CA LYS A 207 -10.55 -4.42 -10.42
C LYS A 207 -11.48 -3.81 -9.37
N LEU A 208 -11.26 -4.17 -8.12
CA LEU A 208 -11.95 -3.58 -6.97
C LEU A 208 -11.52 -2.12 -6.69
N HIS A 209 -10.62 -1.55 -7.49
CA HIS A 209 -9.94 -0.30 -7.16
C HIS A 209 -10.14 0.75 -8.25
N HIS A 210 -10.73 1.88 -7.88
CA HIS A 210 -11.00 3.01 -8.77
C HIS A 210 -9.98 4.15 -8.65
N MET A 211 -8.75 3.82 -8.23
CA MET A 211 -7.67 4.78 -8.07
C MET A 211 -6.31 4.12 -8.29
N SER A 212 -5.32 4.92 -8.65
CA SER A 212 -3.92 4.49 -8.78
C SER A 212 -3.00 5.68 -8.58
N HIS A 213 -1.72 5.50 -8.86
CA HIS A 213 -0.71 6.53 -8.73
C HIS A 213 0.35 6.37 -9.82
N LEU A 214 1.16 7.41 -9.98
CA LEU A 214 2.33 7.47 -10.85
C LEU A 214 3.48 8.06 -10.03
N LYS A 215 4.40 7.20 -9.59
CA LYS A 215 5.47 7.53 -8.64
C LYS A 215 6.42 8.57 -9.24
N GLU A 216 6.85 8.34 -10.46
CA GLU A 216 7.73 9.24 -11.22
C GLU A 216 7.08 10.58 -11.52
N MET A 217 5.77 10.60 -11.71
CA MET A 217 5.01 11.82 -11.97
C MET A 217 4.49 12.47 -10.69
N GLY A 218 4.76 11.96 -9.49
CA GLY A 218 4.23 12.59 -8.28
C GLY A 218 2.71 12.75 -8.29
N ILE A 219 1.97 11.74 -8.78
CA ILE A 219 0.51 11.79 -8.91
C ILE A 219 -0.15 10.65 -8.16
N VAL A 220 -1.20 10.98 -7.43
CA VAL A 220 -2.24 10.04 -6.99
C VAL A 220 -3.53 10.43 -7.71
N PHE A 221 -4.20 9.48 -8.34
CA PHE A 221 -5.40 9.79 -9.12
C PHE A 221 -6.57 8.86 -8.85
N VAL A 222 -7.78 9.43 -8.94
CA VAL A 222 -9.06 8.77 -8.75
C VAL A 222 -9.81 8.78 -10.08
N ILE A 223 -10.30 7.61 -10.49
CA ILE A 223 -11.18 7.42 -11.64
C ILE A 223 -12.61 7.56 -11.11
N PRO A 224 -13.45 8.46 -11.65
CA PRO A 224 -14.82 8.61 -11.19
C PRO A 224 -15.63 7.31 -11.29
N LEU A 225 -16.44 7.07 -10.25
CA LEU A 225 -17.34 5.93 -10.17
C LEU A 225 -18.76 6.32 -10.55
N ILE A 226 -19.38 5.59 -11.47
CA ILE A 226 -20.81 5.79 -11.81
C ILE A 226 -21.70 5.30 -10.66
N GLU A 227 -21.30 4.22 -10.00
CA GLU A 227 -22.04 3.59 -8.91
C GLU A 227 -21.10 3.40 -7.72
N GLN A 228 -21.52 3.88 -6.55
CA GLN A 228 -20.77 3.75 -5.31
C GLN A 228 -21.24 2.51 -4.53
N ASN A 229 -20.30 1.63 -4.20
CA ASN A 229 -20.55 0.47 -3.36
C ASN A 229 -20.26 0.78 -1.88
N PRO A 230 -20.81 0.00 -0.94
CA PRO A 230 -20.38 0.05 0.46
C PRO A 230 -18.87 -0.16 0.59
N GLY A 231 -18.21 0.63 1.44
CA GLY A 231 -16.76 0.54 1.69
C GLY A 231 -15.89 1.40 0.78
N GLU A 232 -16.42 1.96 -0.31
CA GLU A 232 -15.64 2.77 -1.26
C GLU A 232 -15.06 4.04 -0.63
N VAL A 233 -15.76 4.65 0.34
CA VAL A 233 -15.28 5.89 0.98
C VAL A 233 -14.16 5.60 1.95
N LEU A 234 -14.30 4.58 2.79
CA LEU A 234 -13.23 4.11 3.66
C LEU A 234 -12.00 3.70 2.83
N TYR A 235 -12.21 2.92 1.77
CA TYR A 235 -11.16 2.49 0.84
C TYR A 235 -10.44 3.70 0.21
N LEU A 236 -11.19 4.64 -0.36
CA LEU A 236 -10.63 5.83 -0.98
C LEU A 236 -9.84 6.67 0.03
N PHE A 237 -10.32 6.78 1.27
CA PHE A 237 -9.64 7.52 2.32
C PHE A 237 -8.27 6.94 2.65
N PHE A 238 -8.18 5.65 2.99
CA PHE A 238 -6.89 5.06 3.36
C PHE A 238 -5.96 4.86 2.17
N MET A 239 -6.48 4.53 0.99
CA MET A 239 -5.63 4.33 -0.18
C MET A 239 -5.07 5.64 -0.74
N SER A 240 -5.79 6.75 -0.59
CA SER A 240 -5.25 8.07 -0.94
C SER A 240 -4.05 8.41 -0.08
N LEU A 241 -4.14 8.18 1.23
CA LEU A 241 -3.03 8.35 2.16
C LEU A 241 -1.85 7.43 1.81
N HIS A 242 -2.12 6.14 1.60
CA HIS A 242 -1.11 5.14 1.27
C HIS A 242 -0.34 5.52 0.00
N TYR A 243 -1.04 5.84 -1.09
CA TYR A 243 -0.38 6.21 -2.33
C TYR A 243 0.37 7.55 -2.24
N ILE A 244 -0.07 8.50 -1.42
CA ILE A 244 0.69 9.73 -1.20
C ILE A 244 2.02 9.42 -0.52
N TYR A 245 2.02 8.58 0.53
CA TYR A 245 3.27 8.20 1.20
C TYR A 245 4.18 7.34 0.32
N GLU A 246 3.61 6.47 -0.52
CA GLU A 246 4.39 5.70 -1.49
C GLU A 246 5.04 6.61 -2.54
N VAL A 247 4.28 7.55 -3.10
CA VAL A 247 4.78 8.53 -4.08
C VAL A 247 5.86 9.43 -3.47
N ASP A 248 5.67 9.91 -2.24
CA ASP A 248 6.68 10.67 -1.50
C ASP A 248 7.96 9.85 -1.29
N TRP A 249 7.83 8.62 -0.82
CA TRP A 249 8.97 7.76 -0.52
C TRP A 249 9.81 7.47 -1.77
N HIS A 250 9.17 7.19 -2.90
CA HIS A 250 9.88 6.99 -4.17
C HIS A 250 10.53 8.27 -4.69
N ALA A 251 9.92 9.45 -4.46
CA ALA A 251 10.53 10.72 -4.85
C ALA A 251 11.81 11.01 -4.06
N ARG A 252 11.80 10.73 -2.75
CA ARG A 252 13.02 10.80 -1.91
C ARG A 252 14.09 9.83 -2.40
N LEU A 253 13.70 8.62 -2.81
CA LEU A 253 14.61 7.65 -3.43
C LEU A 253 15.16 8.12 -4.78
N PHE A 254 14.35 8.77 -5.62
CA PHE A 254 14.82 9.32 -6.89
C PHE A 254 15.82 10.47 -6.68
N GLU A 255 15.62 11.27 -5.63
CA GLU A 255 16.58 12.31 -5.27
C GLU A 255 17.92 11.71 -4.80
N THR A 256 17.93 10.60 -4.05
CA THR A 256 19.20 9.94 -3.70
C THR A 256 19.91 9.39 -4.94
N TYR A 257 19.16 8.85 -5.90
CA TYR A 257 19.72 8.38 -7.17
C TYR A 257 20.28 9.49 -8.06
N ARG A 258 19.92 10.75 -7.83
CA ARG A 258 20.40 11.90 -8.62
C ARG A 258 21.94 12.02 -8.61
N GLN A 259 22.59 11.57 -7.54
CA GLN A 259 24.04 11.60 -7.37
C GLN A 259 24.74 10.32 -7.86
N GLU A 260 23.98 9.31 -8.22
CA GLU A 260 24.49 7.99 -8.58
C GLU A 260 24.71 7.85 -10.09
N PRO A 261 25.68 7.02 -10.53
CA PRO A 261 25.74 6.59 -11.91
C PRO A 261 24.48 5.79 -12.27
N ASN A 262 24.15 5.74 -13.56
CA ASN A 262 23.01 5.00 -14.10
C ASN A 262 21.64 5.41 -13.52
N PHE A 263 21.44 6.72 -13.28
CA PHE A 263 20.19 7.30 -12.77
C PHE A 263 18.91 6.70 -13.38
N ALA A 264 18.82 6.65 -14.72
CA ALA A 264 17.65 6.11 -15.41
C ALA A 264 17.38 4.63 -15.08
N GLU A 265 18.43 3.81 -15.04
CA GLU A 265 18.33 2.39 -14.71
C GLU A 265 17.82 2.19 -13.28
N LYS A 266 18.34 2.97 -12.32
CA LYS A 266 17.90 2.90 -10.93
C LYS A 266 16.43 3.32 -10.75
N ILE A 267 15.99 4.38 -11.44
CA ILE A 267 14.57 4.79 -11.44
C ILE A 267 13.71 3.67 -12.03
N ILE A 268 14.08 3.11 -13.19
CA ILE A 268 13.33 2.02 -13.81
C ILE A 268 13.24 0.81 -12.87
N GLY A 269 14.35 0.44 -12.21
CA GLY A 269 14.37 -0.65 -11.23
C GLY A 269 13.41 -0.40 -10.07
N ALA A 270 13.43 0.79 -9.48
CA ALA A 270 12.52 1.17 -8.40
C ALA A 270 11.04 1.19 -8.83
N LEU A 271 10.74 1.57 -10.07
CA LEU A 271 9.38 1.58 -10.61
C LEU A 271 8.83 0.18 -10.92
N LYS A 272 9.70 -0.79 -11.20
CA LYS A 272 9.29 -2.18 -11.51
C LYS A 272 8.90 -2.98 -10.27
N VAL A 273 9.39 -2.61 -9.10
CA VAL A 273 9.00 -3.24 -7.82
C VAL A 273 9.31 -4.75 -7.82
N GLU A 274 10.49 -5.14 -8.30
CA GLU A 274 10.88 -6.56 -8.41
C GLU A 274 11.45 -7.10 -7.09
N THR A 275 10.98 -8.28 -6.68
CA THR A 275 11.55 -9.03 -5.55
C THR A 275 12.67 -9.94 -6.07
N THR A 276 13.87 -9.83 -5.51
CA THR A 276 14.98 -10.73 -5.88
C THR A 276 14.65 -12.20 -5.58
N ILE A 277 15.13 -13.08 -6.45
CA ILE A 277 15.04 -14.55 -6.30
C ILE A 277 16.30 -15.13 -5.67
N ASP A 278 17.32 -14.32 -5.43
CA ASP A 278 18.58 -14.78 -4.86
C ASP A 278 18.34 -15.32 -3.43
N PRO A 279 19.03 -16.40 -3.04
CA PRO A 279 18.98 -16.88 -1.66
C PRO A 279 19.41 -15.78 -0.68
N LEU A 280 18.82 -15.78 0.52
CA LEU A 280 19.37 -14.96 1.60
C LEU A 280 20.80 -15.40 1.92
N VAL A 281 21.66 -14.43 2.22
CA VAL A 281 23.04 -14.72 2.65
C VAL A 281 22.96 -15.40 4.02
N ASP A 282 23.31 -16.69 4.05
CA ASP A 282 23.36 -17.52 5.25
C ASP A 282 24.79 -17.65 5.76
N ASP A 283 25.24 -16.62 6.48
CA ASP A 283 26.49 -16.59 7.26
C ASP A 283 26.18 -16.26 8.74
N GLU A 284 27.20 -15.89 9.53
CA GLU A 284 27.00 -15.43 10.92
C GLU A 284 26.18 -14.13 11.02
N LYS A 285 25.87 -13.46 9.90
CA LYS A 285 25.10 -12.22 9.86
C LYS A 285 23.60 -12.48 9.74
N MET A 286 22.83 -11.42 9.97
CA MET A 286 21.38 -11.44 9.74
C MET A 286 21.05 -10.86 8.38
N SER A 287 20.32 -11.62 7.57
CA SER A 287 19.83 -11.17 6.27
C SER A 287 18.30 -11.11 6.28
N TRP A 288 17.75 -10.05 5.70
CA TRP A 288 16.32 -9.80 5.53
C TRP A 288 16.03 -9.54 4.06
N ARG A 289 15.06 -10.24 3.47
CA ARG A 289 14.64 -9.94 2.10
C ARG A 289 13.89 -8.62 2.06
N LEU A 290 14.08 -7.84 1.00
CA LEU A 290 13.18 -6.75 0.65
C LEU A 290 12.14 -7.26 -0.34
N ILE A 291 10.88 -7.24 0.09
CA ILE A 291 9.73 -7.65 -0.73
C ILE A 291 8.90 -6.39 -1.00
N PRO A 292 9.13 -5.68 -2.12
CA PRO A 292 8.51 -4.39 -2.37
C PRO A 292 7.05 -4.46 -2.86
N ALA A 293 6.46 -5.65 -2.93
CA ALA A 293 5.08 -5.88 -3.32
C ALA A 293 4.43 -7.00 -2.50
N TYR A 294 3.11 -6.98 -2.30
CA TYR A 294 2.40 -8.10 -1.64
C TYR A 294 2.39 -9.38 -2.49
N LEU A 295 3.39 -10.26 -2.33
CA LEU A 295 3.48 -11.54 -3.06
C LEU A 295 2.27 -12.43 -2.81
N ALA A 296 1.71 -12.40 -1.60
CA ALA A 296 0.54 -13.18 -1.21
C ALA A 296 -0.71 -12.88 -2.06
N LYS A 297 -0.82 -11.68 -2.67
CA LYS A 297 -1.89 -11.36 -3.63
C LYS A 297 -1.86 -12.28 -4.87
N ASN A 298 -0.67 -12.74 -5.25
CA ASN A 298 -0.46 -13.62 -6.41
C ASN A 298 -0.32 -15.09 -6.02
N ASN A 299 0.46 -15.36 -4.98
CA ASN A 299 0.70 -16.70 -4.45
C ASN A 299 0.88 -16.63 -2.91
N PRO A 300 -0.13 -17.03 -2.12
CA PRO A 300 -0.03 -17.02 -0.65
C PRO A 300 0.97 -18.06 -0.10
N ASP A 301 1.45 -18.96 -0.94
CA ASP A 301 2.45 -19.99 -0.60
C ASP A 301 3.80 -19.73 -1.26
N ASP A 302 4.07 -18.48 -1.68
CA ASP A 302 5.41 -18.09 -2.15
C ASP A 302 6.44 -18.33 -1.03
N PRO A 303 7.51 -19.12 -1.27
CA PRO A 303 8.46 -19.50 -0.23
C PRO A 303 9.13 -18.29 0.45
N ARG A 304 9.22 -17.15 -0.25
CA ARG A 304 9.83 -15.93 0.25
C ARG A 304 8.99 -15.24 1.34
N LEU A 305 7.72 -15.60 1.48
CA LEU A 305 6.85 -15.13 2.56
C LEU A 305 7.19 -15.79 3.91
N PHE A 306 7.93 -16.91 3.89
CA PHE A 306 8.23 -17.72 5.07
C PHE A 306 9.69 -17.60 5.55
N GLU A 307 10.41 -16.59 5.05
CA GLU A 307 11.75 -16.23 5.50
C GLU A 307 11.77 -14.79 6.04
N PRO A 308 12.78 -14.38 6.82
CA PRO A 308 12.87 -13.02 7.33
C PRO A 308 12.85 -11.98 6.20
N HIS A 309 11.85 -11.09 6.23
CA HIS A 309 11.70 -10.04 5.23
C HIS A 309 11.12 -8.76 5.79
N ILE A 310 11.25 -7.70 5.01
CA ILE A 310 10.64 -6.39 5.23
C ILE A 310 10.01 -5.91 3.93
N ASN A 311 8.91 -5.19 4.06
CA ASN A 311 8.04 -4.82 2.94
C ASN A 311 7.89 -3.29 2.84
N PRO A 312 8.53 -2.64 1.84
CA PRO A 312 8.35 -1.22 1.57
C PRO A 312 6.90 -0.79 1.28
N GLU A 313 6.07 -1.60 0.62
CA GLU A 313 4.67 -1.26 0.35
C GLU A 313 3.88 -1.15 1.68
N ASP A 314 4.09 -2.12 2.59
CA ASP A 314 3.52 -2.08 3.94
C ASP A 314 4.06 -0.92 4.78
N TRP A 315 5.33 -0.53 4.60
CA TRP A 315 5.89 0.65 5.27
C TRP A 315 5.06 1.92 4.97
N HIS A 316 4.54 2.05 3.75
CA HIS A 316 3.64 3.16 3.39
C HIS A 316 2.27 3.05 4.09
N TYR A 317 1.73 1.83 4.25
CA TYR A 317 0.53 1.60 5.07
C TYR A 317 0.75 1.96 6.53
N ASN A 318 1.93 1.70 7.10
CA ASN A 318 2.26 2.13 8.46
C ASN A 318 2.15 3.67 8.61
N ARG A 319 2.67 4.44 7.63
CA ARG A 319 2.52 5.91 7.61
C ARG A 319 1.05 6.33 7.47
N THR A 320 0.26 5.57 6.72
CA THR A 320 -1.21 5.75 6.64
C THR A 320 -1.89 5.54 7.98
N VAL A 321 -1.55 4.48 8.73
CA VAL A 321 -2.10 4.22 10.07
C VAL A 321 -1.85 5.42 10.99
N LEU A 322 -0.63 5.97 10.98
CA LEU A 322 -0.30 7.17 11.78
C LEU A 322 -1.12 8.40 11.35
N ALA A 323 -1.38 8.57 10.05
CA ALA A 323 -2.22 9.65 9.55
C ALA A 323 -3.69 9.48 9.95
N ILE A 324 -4.22 8.26 9.86
CA ILE A 324 -5.57 7.90 10.32
C ILE A 324 -5.69 8.12 11.84
N GLN A 325 -4.67 7.81 12.62
CA GLN A 325 -4.66 8.08 14.06
C GLN A 325 -4.70 9.58 14.36
N ARG A 326 -3.92 10.41 13.62
CA ARG A 326 -4.02 11.87 13.74
C ARG A 326 -5.42 12.38 13.39
N PHE A 327 -6.03 11.81 12.35
CA PHE A 327 -7.40 12.13 11.98
C PHE A 327 -8.40 11.73 13.07
N ALA A 328 -8.30 10.51 13.62
CA ALA A 328 -9.14 10.03 14.70
C ALA A 328 -9.03 10.89 15.97
N ASN A 329 -7.83 11.35 16.31
CA ASN A 329 -7.62 12.26 17.44
C ASN A 329 -8.29 13.63 17.24
N ARG A 330 -8.32 14.12 15.98
CA ARG A 330 -8.95 15.40 15.63
C ARG A 330 -10.47 15.29 15.50
N PHE A 331 -10.95 14.15 15.05
CA PHE A 331 -12.37 13.86 14.80
C PHE A 331 -12.78 12.57 15.51
N PRO A 332 -12.89 12.57 16.86
CA PRO A 332 -13.23 11.37 17.63
C PRO A 332 -14.57 10.76 17.23
N GLU A 333 -15.49 11.58 16.72
CA GLU A 333 -16.79 11.13 16.21
C GLU A 333 -16.66 10.19 15.00
N ALA A 334 -15.50 10.17 14.34
CA ALA A 334 -15.20 9.26 13.23
C ALA A 334 -15.09 7.79 13.67
N GLY A 335 -14.88 7.52 14.97
CA GLY A 335 -14.77 6.17 15.53
C GLY A 335 -13.58 5.34 15.01
N LEU A 336 -12.60 6.02 14.38
CA LEU A 336 -11.40 5.42 13.81
C LEU A 336 -10.35 5.01 14.87
N ASP A 337 -10.50 5.50 16.09
CA ASP A 337 -9.68 5.15 17.25
C ASP A 337 -9.77 3.65 17.60
N PHE A 338 -10.90 3.01 17.28
CA PHE A 338 -11.05 1.55 17.39
C PHE A 338 -9.92 0.81 16.68
N TRP A 339 -9.50 1.27 15.49
CA TRP A 339 -8.51 0.61 14.64
C TRP A 339 -7.06 0.93 15.03
N SER A 340 -6.85 1.80 16.01
CA SER A 340 -5.53 2.28 16.40
C SER A 340 -4.62 1.12 16.84
N GLY A 341 -3.50 0.97 16.14
CA GLY A 341 -2.48 -0.05 16.43
C GLY A 341 -2.91 -1.50 16.17
N LEU A 342 -3.99 -1.72 15.41
CA LEU A 342 -4.46 -3.07 15.07
C LEU A 342 -3.84 -3.64 13.78
N ASN A 343 -3.01 -2.87 13.09
CA ASN A 343 -2.46 -3.25 11.79
C ASN A 343 -1.55 -4.49 11.82
N VAL A 344 -0.99 -4.82 12.98
CA VAL A 344 -0.16 -6.02 13.19
C VAL A 344 -0.91 -7.13 13.93
N VAL A 345 -2.17 -6.90 14.29
CA VAL A 345 -2.89 -7.72 15.26
C VAL A 345 -3.71 -8.79 14.56
N GLY A 346 -3.59 -10.02 15.04
CA GLY A 346 -4.39 -11.14 14.57
C GLY A 346 -4.19 -12.38 15.42
N ASP A 347 -5.12 -13.33 15.30
CA ASP A 347 -5.01 -14.63 15.97
C ASP A 347 -5.85 -15.71 15.28
N TYR A 348 -5.63 -16.93 15.72
CA TYR A 348 -6.43 -18.09 15.34
C TYR A 348 -7.62 -18.25 16.28
N PHE A 349 -8.78 -18.49 15.69
CA PHE A 349 -10.03 -18.77 16.40
C PHE A 349 -10.63 -20.08 15.89
N GLN A 350 -11.35 -20.77 16.77
CA GLN A 350 -12.05 -22.00 16.43
C GLN A 350 -13.23 -21.70 15.49
N THR A 351 -13.38 -22.50 14.44
CA THR A 351 -14.54 -22.47 13.55
C THR A 351 -15.66 -23.35 14.11
N LYS A 352 -16.82 -23.33 13.44
CA LYS A 352 -17.91 -24.27 13.76
C LYS A 352 -17.52 -25.75 13.62
N ASN A 353 -16.50 -26.05 12.82
CA ASN A 353 -16.04 -27.42 12.54
C ASN A 353 -14.88 -27.85 13.45
N SER A 354 -14.56 -27.08 14.49
CA SER A 354 -13.39 -27.32 15.38
C SER A 354 -12.04 -27.27 14.65
N GLU A 355 -11.99 -26.56 13.52
CA GLU A 355 -10.75 -26.16 12.84
C GLU A 355 -10.35 -24.77 13.33
N GLU A 356 -9.09 -24.39 13.17
CA GLU A 356 -8.63 -23.04 13.51
C GLU A 356 -8.44 -22.19 12.26
N GLU A 357 -8.98 -20.98 12.29
CA GLU A 357 -8.87 -20.03 11.18
C GLU A 357 -8.26 -18.72 11.68
N PHE A 358 -7.34 -18.18 10.89
CA PHE A 358 -6.71 -16.90 11.19
C PHE A 358 -7.66 -15.74 10.90
N ILE A 359 -7.77 -14.83 11.86
CA ILE A 359 -8.55 -13.59 11.79
C ILE A 359 -7.61 -12.39 11.98
N SER A 360 -7.56 -11.54 10.96
CA SER A 360 -6.85 -10.26 10.98
C SER A 360 -7.73 -9.16 11.59
N PHE A 361 -7.15 -8.36 12.50
CA PHE A 361 -7.78 -7.15 13.05
C PHE A 361 -7.33 -5.88 12.31
N ASP A 362 -6.53 -6.02 11.24
CA ASP A 362 -6.04 -4.91 10.44
C ASP A 362 -7.18 -4.19 9.68
N LEU A 363 -7.14 -2.86 9.67
CA LEU A 363 -8.16 -2.04 9.01
C LEU A 363 -8.18 -2.23 7.49
N PHE A 364 -7.02 -2.41 6.86
CA PHE A 364 -6.93 -2.52 5.40
C PHE A 364 -7.45 -3.89 4.95
N ASP A 365 -7.09 -4.95 5.65
CA ASP A 365 -7.63 -6.30 5.44
C ASP A 365 -9.17 -6.31 5.58
N ASN A 366 -9.70 -5.73 6.65
CA ASN A 366 -11.15 -5.68 6.88
C ASN A 366 -11.87 -4.73 5.91
N GLY A 367 -11.27 -3.57 5.60
CA GLY A 367 -11.80 -2.58 4.65
C GLY A 367 -11.91 -3.11 3.22
N ILE A 368 -10.87 -3.81 2.74
CA ILE A 368 -10.88 -4.43 1.41
C ILE A 368 -11.81 -5.65 1.39
N SER A 369 -11.87 -6.42 2.47
CA SER A 369 -12.83 -7.54 2.59
C SER A 369 -14.28 -7.04 2.54
N PHE A 370 -14.57 -5.92 3.23
CA PHE A 370 -15.89 -5.27 3.20
C PHE A 370 -16.26 -4.84 1.78
N LEU A 371 -15.34 -4.13 1.09
CA LEU A 371 -15.49 -3.75 -0.31
C LEU A 371 -15.71 -4.97 -1.24
N GLY A 372 -15.05 -6.09 -0.93
CA GLY A 372 -15.12 -7.37 -1.63
C GLY A 372 -16.35 -8.23 -1.34
N LYS A 373 -17.42 -7.68 -0.75
CA LYS A 373 -18.69 -8.36 -0.36
C LYS A 373 -18.64 -9.19 0.92
N SER A 374 -17.60 -9.07 1.73
CA SER A 374 -17.56 -9.60 3.11
C SER A 374 -17.71 -11.12 3.25
N ASP A 375 -17.40 -11.91 2.23
CA ASP A 375 -17.42 -13.37 2.36
C ASP A 375 -16.27 -13.85 3.26
N PHE A 376 -16.55 -14.80 4.15
CA PHE A 376 -15.58 -15.29 5.13
C PHE A 376 -14.39 -15.97 4.44
N ASN A 377 -14.63 -16.72 3.36
CA ASN A 377 -13.59 -17.47 2.67
C ASN A 377 -12.74 -16.62 1.73
N SER A 378 -13.21 -15.44 1.34
CA SER A 378 -12.47 -14.49 0.49
C SER A 378 -11.88 -13.30 1.25
N ARG A 379 -11.85 -13.38 2.58
CA ARG A 379 -11.24 -12.37 3.45
C ARG A 379 -9.76 -12.15 3.14
N GLN A 380 -9.34 -10.90 3.23
CA GLN A 380 -7.95 -10.50 3.04
C GLN A 380 -7.18 -10.65 4.36
N LEU A 381 -5.94 -11.12 4.29
CA LEU A 381 -5.11 -11.40 5.48
C LEU A 381 -3.66 -10.94 5.32
N TYR A 382 -3.27 -10.49 4.13
CA TYR A 382 -1.85 -10.28 3.83
C TYR A 382 -1.31 -8.94 4.32
N HIS A 383 -2.15 -7.92 4.60
CA HIS A 383 -1.61 -6.66 5.13
C HIS A 383 -1.09 -6.87 6.55
N GLN A 384 -1.86 -7.57 7.40
CA GLN A 384 -1.42 -7.88 8.75
C GLN A 384 -0.13 -8.70 8.78
N GLN A 385 0.02 -9.67 7.87
CA GLN A 385 1.21 -10.54 7.83
C GLN A 385 2.48 -9.74 7.53
N GLU A 386 2.45 -8.90 6.50
CA GLU A 386 3.59 -8.04 6.14
C GLU A 386 3.85 -6.97 7.23
N ALA A 387 2.79 -6.41 7.82
CA ALA A 387 2.90 -5.47 8.93
C ALA A 387 3.57 -6.09 10.15
N LEU A 388 3.30 -7.37 10.44
CA LEU A 388 3.93 -8.09 11.55
C LEU A 388 5.44 -8.31 11.30
N TRP A 389 5.84 -8.65 10.07
CA TRP A 389 7.25 -8.75 9.70
C TRP A 389 7.98 -7.42 9.85
N ASN A 390 7.40 -6.33 9.33
CA ASN A 390 7.93 -4.99 9.50
C ASN A 390 8.02 -4.59 10.97
N LYS A 391 7.01 -4.91 11.79
CA LYS A 391 7.01 -4.64 13.24
C LYS A 391 8.15 -5.34 13.96
N ILE A 392 8.45 -6.60 13.64
CA ILE A 392 9.59 -7.32 14.22
C ILE A 392 10.89 -6.58 13.90
N PHE A 393 11.09 -6.21 12.64
CA PHE A 393 12.28 -5.48 12.22
C PHE A 393 12.41 -4.12 12.91
N VAL A 394 11.32 -3.34 12.97
CA VAL A 394 11.26 -2.02 13.60
C VAL A 394 11.53 -2.11 15.11
N GLU A 395 11.02 -3.12 15.81
CA GLU A 395 11.30 -3.30 17.24
C GLU A 395 12.80 -3.49 17.52
N TYR A 396 13.51 -4.19 16.63
CA TYR A 396 14.96 -4.32 16.73
C TYR A 396 15.72 -3.07 16.26
N MET A 397 15.36 -2.51 15.10
CA MET A 397 16.20 -1.51 14.43
C MET A 397 15.78 -0.06 14.66
N GLY A 398 14.52 0.17 15.03
CA GLY A 398 13.89 1.49 15.09
C GLY A 398 13.38 1.96 13.72
N GLU A 399 12.37 2.84 13.74
CA GLU A 399 11.71 3.34 12.53
C GLU A 399 12.66 4.10 11.58
N GLU A 400 13.47 5.02 12.12
CA GLU A 400 14.39 5.83 11.31
C GLU A 400 15.39 4.97 10.53
N LYS A 401 15.96 3.97 11.21
CA LYS A 401 16.91 3.05 10.58
C LYS A 401 16.21 2.14 9.56
N THR A 402 14.94 1.82 9.77
CA THR A 402 14.15 0.99 8.86
C THR A 402 13.92 1.68 7.51
N ASP A 403 13.43 2.93 7.52
CA ASP A 403 13.22 3.72 6.29
C ASP A 403 14.51 3.82 5.46
N LYS A 404 15.61 4.14 6.13
CA LYS A 404 16.93 4.25 5.49
C LYS A 404 17.40 2.92 4.91
N LEU A 405 17.33 1.83 5.67
CA LEU A 405 17.78 0.52 5.20
C LEU A 405 16.96 0.01 4.02
N MET A 406 15.65 0.28 3.98
CA MET A 406 14.80 -0.02 2.82
C MET A 406 15.26 0.76 1.58
N MET A 407 15.49 2.08 1.70
CA MET A 407 15.94 2.91 0.59
C MET A 407 17.32 2.49 0.07
N ASP A 408 18.29 2.33 0.97
CA ASP A 408 19.69 2.04 0.64
C ASP A 408 19.86 0.66 -0.04
N ASN A 409 18.89 -0.24 0.14
CA ASN A 409 18.99 -1.62 -0.31
C ASN A 409 17.87 -2.06 -1.26
N LEU A 410 16.94 -1.18 -1.65
CA LEU A 410 15.84 -1.54 -2.58
C LEU A 410 16.37 -2.19 -3.86
N SER A 411 17.43 -1.61 -4.46
CA SER A 411 18.06 -2.14 -5.68
C SER A 411 18.78 -3.48 -5.48
N LYS A 412 19.17 -3.82 -4.25
CA LYS A 412 19.82 -5.09 -3.91
C LYS A 412 18.81 -6.19 -3.57
N GLY A 413 17.60 -5.80 -3.17
CA GLY A 413 16.54 -6.74 -2.80
C GLY A 413 16.72 -7.43 -1.44
N MET A 414 17.73 -7.06 -0.65
CA MET A 414 17.93 -7.58 0.70
C MET A 414 18.78 -6.64 1.57
N VAL A 415 18.60 -6.74 2.90
CA VAL A 415 19.39 -6.05 3.92
C VAL A 415 20.22 -7.10 4.68
N THR A 416 21.54 -6.93 4.74
CA THR A 416 22.44 -7.74 5.56
C THR A 416 23.05 -6.89 6.66
N LEU A 417 22.94 -7.33 7.92
CA LEU A 417 23.29 -6.57 9.13
C LEU A 417 24.51 -7.12 9.86
#